data_AF-A0A3S4HNU6-F1
#
_entry.id   AF-A0A3S4HNU6-F1
#
_cell.length_a   1.000
_cell.length_b   1.000
_cell.length_c   1.000
_cell.angle_alpha   90.00
_cell.angle_beta   90.00
_cell.angle_gamma   90.00
#
_symmetry.space_group_name_H-M   'P 1'
#
loop_
_entity.id
_entity.type
_entity.pdbx_description
1 polymer ?
#
loop_
_entity_poly.entity_id
_entity_poly.type
_entity_poly.pdbx_seq_one_letter_code
_entity_poly.pdbx_strand_id
1 'polypeptide(L)' 'MAETPGALEKTVFELPSVDPRSGKPVPAETLAGWMRELNGWGVRQMAYYPGLPDSDAAGWRTLRRAFSLAETPQ' A
#
# COMPACT_ATOMS: atom_id res chain seq x y z
N MET A 1 -18.33 -1.53 -14.46
CA MET A 1 -17.34 -1.42 -15.55
C MET A 1 -16.44 -0.23 -15.20
N ALA A 2 -15.13 -0.35 -15.37
CA ALA A 2 -14.26 0.82 -15.21
C ALA A 2 -14.62 1.85 -16.28
N GLU A 3 -14.83 3.11 -15.89
CA GLU A 3 -15.21 4.20 -16.80
C GLU A 3 -14.17 4.41 -17.90
N THR A 4 -12.90 4.08 -17.59
CA THR A 4 -11.77 4.10 -18.51
C THR A 4 -11.09 2.73 -18.49
N PRO A 5 -11.26 1.91 -19.54
CA PRO A 5 -10.56 0.64 -19.69
C PRO A 5 -9.04 0.81 -19.58
N GLY A 6 -8.40 0.00 -18.75
CA GLY A 6 -6.96 0.00 -18.54
C GLY A 6 -6.36 1.15 -17.72
N ALA A 7 -7.20 1.98 -17.08
CA ALA A 7 -6.71 3.06 -16.22
C ALA A 7 -5.86 2.55 -15.04
N LEU A 8 -6.29 1.45 -14.38
CA LEU A 8 -5.59 0.89 -13.22
C LEU A 8 -4.16 0.43 -13.53
N GLU A 9 -3.89 0.01 -14.76
CA GLU A 9 -2.55 -0.42 -15.19
C GLU A 9 -1.57 0.76 -15.33
N LYS A 10 -2.11 1.98 -15.47
CA LYS A 10 -1.36 3.22 -15.70
C LYS A 10 -1.40 4.18 -14.51
N THR A 11 -2.03 3.79 -13.40
CA THR A 11 -2.18 4.62 -12.20
C THR A 11 -1.45 3.99 -11.03
N VAL A 12 -0.56 4.74 -10.39
CA VAL A 12 0.04 4.36 -9.11
C VAL A 12 -0.77 4.99 -7.98
N PHE A 13 -1.21 4.17 -7.04
CA PHE A 13 -1.90 4.62 -5.83
C PHE A 13 -0.88 4.78 -4.71
N GLU A 14 -0.45 6.01 -4.45
CA GLU A 14 0.47 6.33 -3.35
C GLU A 14 -0.29 6.59 -2.04
N LEU A 15 -0.05 5.73 -1.05
CA LEU A 15 -0.67 5.81 0.26
C LEU A 15 0.14 6.70 1.21
N PRO A 16 -0.50 7.59 2.00
CA PRO A 16 0.21 8.35 3.01
C PRO A 16 0.66 7.42 4.15
N SER A 17 1.95 7.41 4.47
CA SER A 17 2.48 6.72 5.65
C SER A 17 2.54 7.62 6.90
N VAL A 18 2.14 8.89 6.75
CA VAL A 18 2.04 9.89 7.82
C VAL A 18 0.68 10.55 7.70
N ASP A 19 -0.03 10.68 8.82
CA ASP A 19 -1.26 11.45 8.87
C ASP A 19 -0.96 12.94 8.64
N PRO A 20 -1.46 13.57 7.57
CA PRO A 20 -1.13 14.95 7.24
C PRO A 20 -1.71 15.97 8.25
N ARG A 21 -2.71 15.59 9.04
CA ARG A 21 -3.31 16.48 10.05
C ARG A 21 -2.51 16.48 11.34
N SER A 22 -2.01 15.32 11.75
CA SER A 22 -1.32 15.15 13.04
C SER A 22 0.20 15.06 12.91
N GLY A 23 0.72 14.83 11.70
CA GLY A 23 2.14 14.58 11.44
C GLY A 23 2.64 13.24 11.99
N LYS A 24 1.75 12.37 12.48
CA LYS A 24 2.12 11.10 13.12
C LYS A 24 2.24 9.98 12.08
N PRO A 25 3.18 9.03 12.28
CA PRO A 25 3.25 7.84 11.45
C PRO A 25 1.94 7.06 11.48
N VAL A 26 1.50 6.61 10.31
CA VAL A 26 0.44 5.62 10.17
C VAL A 26 1.00 4.27 10.60
N PRO A 27 0.30 3.51 11.47
CA PRO A 27 0.73 2.17 11.84
C PRO A 27 0.90 1.28 10.61
N ALA A 28 1.98 0.50 10.55
CA ALA A 28 2.28 -0.37 9.42
C ALA A 28 1.15 -1.36 9.10
N GLU A 29 0.43 -1.84 10.11
CA GLU A 29 -0.73 -2.72 9.93
C GLU A 29 -1.91 -2.05 9.24
N THR A 30 -2.15 -0.77 9.56
CA THR A 30 -3.17 0.05 8.91
C THR A 30 -2.81 0.27 7.44
N LEU A 31 -1.56 0.67 7.17
CA LEU A 31 -1.07 0.89 5.82
C LEU A 31 -1.14 -0.41 4.98
N ALA A 32 -0.76 -1.55 5.57
CA ALA A 32 -0.91 -2.87 4.96
C ALA A 32 -2.38 -3.27 4.74
N GLY A 33 -3.29 -2.84 5.61
CA GLY A 33 -4.73 -3.01 5.45
C GLY A 33 -5.25 -2.33 4.18
N TRP A 34 -4.90 -1.06 3.98
CA TRP A 34 -5.27 -0.32 2.78
C TRP A 34 -4.69 -0.95 1.50
N MET A 35 -3.43 -1.42 1.54
CA MET A 35 -2.82 -2.12 0.41
C MET A 35 -3.59 -3.40 0.02
N ARG A 36 -4.03 -4.19 1.02
CA ARG A 36 -4.86 -5.38 0.76
C ARG A 36 -6.22 -5.02 0.19
N GLU A 37 -6.84 -3.96 0.67
CA GLU A 37 -8.13 -3.48 0.16
C GLU A 37 -8.02 -3.03 -1.31
N LEU A 38 -7.03 -2.19 -1.63
CA LEU A 38 -6.75 -1.77 -3.01
C LEU A 38 -6.45 -2.96 -3.92
N ASN A 39 -5.66 -3.94 -3.44
CA ASN A 39 -5.40 -5.16 -4.19
C ASN A 39 -6.69 -5.94 -4.49
N GLY A 40 -7.61 -6.03 -3.51
CA GLY A 40 -8.94 -6.64 -3.67
C GLY A 40 -9.81 -5.94 -4.71
N TRP A 41 -9.57 -4.65 -4.98
CA TRP A 41 -10.23 -3.88 -6.05
C TRP A 41 -9.52 -3.98 -7.41
N GLY A 42 -8.47 -4.81 -7.52
CA GLY A 42 -7.71 -5.00 -8.74
C GLY A 42 -6.58 -4.01 -8.95
N VAL A 43 -6.30 -3.13 -7.99
CA VAL A 43 -5.13 -2.24 -8.04
C VAL A 43 -3.87 -3.07 -7.86
N ARG A 44 -2.92 -2.94 -8.79
CA ARG A 44 -1.62 -3.63 -8.72
C ARG A 44 -0.43 -2.69 -8.49
N GLN A 45 -0.57 -1.44 -8.91
CA GLN A 45 0.47 -0.42 -8.78
C GLN A 45 0.20 0.43 -7.54
N MET A 46 0.94 0.17 -6.47
CA MET A 46 0.80 0.86 -5.18
C MET A 46 2.16 1.36 -4.72
N ALA A 47 2.16 2.47 -4.00
CA ALA A 47 3.34 3.03 -3.35
C ALA A 47 2.94 3.59 -1.97
N TYR A 48 3.92 4.06 -1.21
CA TYR A 48 3.66 4.84 0.00
C TYR A 48 4.75 5.88 0.19
N TYR A 49 4.37 7.00 0.80
CA TYR A 49 5.30 8.09 1.10
C TYR A 49 4.94 8.80 2.42
N PRO A 50 5.96 9.20 3.22
CA PRO A 50 7.37 8.80 3.14
C PRO A 50 7.60 7.30 3.44
N GLY A 51 8.85 6.84 3.35
CA GLY A 51 9.22 5.50 3.84
C GLY A 51 9.05 5.36 5.36
N LEU A 52 9.00 4.12 5.85
CA LEU A 52 9.07 3.86 7.30
C LEU A 52 10.49 4.20 7.81
N PRO A 53 10.65 4.50 9.11
CA PRO A 53 11.98 4.64 9.69
C PRO A 53 12.82 3.36 9.50
N ASP A 54 14.12 3.49 9.26
CA ASP A 54 15.03 2.33 9.11
C ASP A 54 15.06 1.43 10.35
N SER A 55 14.77 2.00 11.53
CA SER A 55 14.71 1.27 12.80
C SER A 55 13.47 0.38 12.94
N ASP A 56 12.44 0.51 12.09
CA ASP A 56 11.18 -0.22 12.20
C ASP A 56 11.17 -1.52 11.37
N ALA A 57 12.07 -2.44 11.70
CA ALA A 57 12.19 -3.72 11.01
C ALA A 57 10.87 -4.54 11.01
N ALA A 58 10.06 -4.40 12.07
CA ALA A 58 8.77 -5.05 12.17
C ALA A 58 7.77 -4.47 11.17
N GLY A 59 7.67 -3.14 11.08
CA GLY A 59 6.85 -2.44 10.10
C GLY A 59 7.24 -2.79 8.66
N TRP A 60 8.55 -2.78 8.35
CA TRP A 60 9.06 -3.18 7.05
C TRP A 60 8.67 -4.62 6.66
N ARG A 61 8.75 -5.56 7.61
CA ARG A 61 8.29 -6.96 7.38
C ARG A 61 6.78 -7.03 7.13
N THR A 62 5.99 -6.20 7.79
CA THR A 62 4.54 -6.10 7.57
C THR A 62 4.22 -5.57 6.17
N LEU A 63 4.85 -4.47 5.75
CA LEU A 63 4.64 -3.92 4.41
C LEU A 63 5.13 -4.87 3.32
N ARG A 64 6.28 -5.54 3.50
CA ARG A 64 6.80 -6.49 2.52
C ARG A 64 5.80 -7.62 2.20
N ARG A 65 5.07 -8.11 3.21
CA ARG A 65 4.02 -9.11 3.03
C ARG A 65 2.82 -8.56 2.29
N ALA A 66 2.39 -7.35 2.63
CA ALA A 66 1.28 -6.69 1.93
C ALA A 66 1.57 -6.39 0.45
N PHE A 67 2.84 -6.10 0.11
CA PHE A 67 3.30 -5.90 -1.26
C PHE A 67 3.57 -7.18 -2.04
N SER A 68 3.80 -8.31 -1.34
CA SER A 68 4.32 -9.50 -2.01
C SER A 68 3.29 -10.12 -2.94
N LEU A 69 3.59 -10.12 -4.23
CA LEU A 69 2.86 -10.89 -5.24
C LEU A 69 3.00 -12.40 -5.05
N ALA A 70 3.92 -12.85 -4.19
CA ALA A 70 4.21 -14.26 -3.93
C ALA A 70 3.08 -15.02 -3.21
N GLU A 71 2.08 -14.34 -2.66
CA GLU A 71 1.04 -14.95 -1.82
C GLU A 71 -0.35 -15.03 -2.49
N THR A 72 -0.46 -14.81 -3.81
CA THR A 72 -1.75 -14.98 -4.51
C THR A 72 -1.72 -16.22 -5.40
N PRO A 73 -2.29 -17.38 -4.99
CA PRO A 73 -2.70 -18.37 -5.97
C PRO A 73 -3.72 -17.72 -6.90
N GLN A 74 -3.52 -17.90 -8.21
CA GLN A 74 -4.48 -17.53 -9.26
C GLN A 74 -5.76 -18.36 -9.11
#